data_AF-Q26425-F1
#
_entry.id   AF-Q26425-F1
#
_cell.length_a   1.000
_cell.length_b   1.000
_cell.length_c   1.000
_cell.angle_alpha   90.00
_cell.angle_beta   90.00
_cell.angle_gamma   90.00
#
_symmetry.space_group_name_H-M   'P 1'
#
loop_
_entity.id
_entity.type
_entity.pdbx_description
1 polymer ?
#
loop_
_entity_poly.entity_id
_entity_poly.type
_entity_poly.pdbx_seq_one_letter_code
_entity_poly.pdbx_strand_id
1 'polypeptide(L)'
;MKCLVLLLCAVAAVSAVQFFDLVKEEWSAFKLQHRLNYKSEVEDNFRMKIYAEHKHIIAKHNQKYEMGLVSYKLGMNSWWEHGDMLHHEFVKTMNGFNKTAKHNKNLYMKGGSVRGAKFISPANVKLPEQVDWRKHGAVTDIKDQGKCGSCWSFSTTGALEGQHFRQSGYLVSLSEQNLIDCSEQYGNNGCNGGLMDNAFKYIKDNGGIDTEQAYPYEGVDDKCRYNPKNTGAEDVGFVDIPEGDEQKLMEAVATVGPVSVAIDASHTHFQLYSSGVYNEEECSSTDLDHGVLVVGYGTDEQGVDYWLVKNSWGRSWGELGYIKMIRNKNNRCGIASSASYPLV
;
A
#
# COMPACT_ATOMS: atom_id res chain seq x y z
N MET A 1 52.04 12.59 45.13
CA MET A 1 51.56 11.63 44.11
C MET A 1 50.19 11.00 44.42
N LYS A 2 49.32 11.62 45.24
CA LYS A 2 47.94 11.12 45.47
C LYS A 2 46.85 11.99 44.82
N CYS A 3 47.14 13.23 44.45
CA CYS A 3 46.18 14.12 43.79
C CYS A 3 46.11 13.97 42.27
N LEU A 4 47.09 13.32 41.63
CA LEU A 4 47.09 13.13 40.17
C LEU A 4 46.19 11.97 39.71
N VAL A 5 45.84 11.04 40.59
CA VAL A 5 44.94 9.91 40.26
C VAL A 5 43.47 10.33 40.29
N LEU A 6 43.10 11.33 41.11
CA LEU A 6 41.72 11.84 41.18
C LEU A 6 41.34 12.74 39.98
N LEU A 7 42.31 13.39 39.35
CA LEU A 7 42.09 14.17 38.13
C LEU A 7 41.95 13.30 36.88
N LEU A 8 42.52 12.09 36.87
CA LEU A 8 42.34 11.13 35.77
C LEU A 8 40.97 10.44 35.80
N CYS A 9 40.35 10.28 36.97
CA CYS A 9 38.96 9.80 37.05
C CYS A 9 37.92 10.88 36.70
N ALA A 10 38.24 12.17 36.86
CA ALA A 10 37.34 13.27 36.52
C ALA A 10 37.39 13.64 35.02
N VAL A 11 38.53 13.43 34.34
CA VAL A 11 38.66 13.65 32.89
C VAL A 11 38.15 12.45 32.07
N ALA A 12 37.90 11.31 32.71
CA ALA A 12 37.17 10.18 32.13
C ALA A 12 35.64 10.30 32.27
N ALA A 13 35.12 11.42 32.79
CA ALA A 13 33.81 11.92 32.38
C ALA A 13 33.96 12.52 30.97
N VAL A 14 34.33 11.63 30.04
CA VAL A 14 34.37 11.86 28.61
C VAL A 14 33.05 12.51 28.24
N SER A 15 33.12 13.54 27.40
CA SER A 15 32.01 14.18 26.71
C SER A 15 31.27 13.16 25.82
N ALA A 16 30.74 12.11 26.42
CA ALA A 16 29.88 11.14 25.79
C ALA A 16 28.51 11.81 25.70
N VAL A 17 28.09 12.09 24.46
CA VAL A 17 26.72 12.49 24.18
C VAL A 17 25.80 11.46 24.83
N GLN A 18 24.90 11.90 25.71
CA GLN A 18 23.94 10.98 26.30
C GLN A 18 23.05 10.46 25.18
N PHE A 19 22.70 9.17 25.22
CA PHE A 19 21.82 8.56 24.23
C PHE A 19 20.53 9.38 24.01
N PHE A 20 20.00 9.95 25.09
CA PHE A 20 18.80 10.78 25.04
C PHE A 20 19.00 12.11 24.32
N ASP A 21 20.18 12.73 24.43
CA ASP A 21 20.50 13.98 23.73
C ASP A 21 20.61 13.73 22.22
N LEU A 22 21.23 12.61 21.82
CA LEU A 22 21.29 12.20 20.41
C LEU A 22 19.88 11.99 19.82
N VAL A 23 19.01 11.25 20.51
CA VAL A 23 17.63 11.01 20.04
C VAL A 23 16.85 12.32 19.93
N LYS A 24 17.04 13.26 20.85
CA LYS A 24 16.42 14.59 20.78
C LYS A 24 16.90 15.43 19.60
N GLU A 25 18.19 15.40 19.31
CA GLU A 25 18.77 16.09 18.15
C GLU A 25 18.23 15.50 16.83
N GLU A 26 18.22 14.17 16.72
CA GLU A 26 17.66 13.46 15.57
C GLU A 26 16.15 13.72 15.41
N TRP A 27 15.40 13.73 16.50
CA TRP A 27 13.98 14.08 16.52
C TRP A 27 13.75 15.52 16.06
N SER A 28 14.58 16.46 16.52
CA SER A 28 14.50 17.86 16.12
C SER A 28 14.80 18.03 14.63
N ALA A 29 15.81 17.32 14.12
CA ALA A 29 16.14 17.30 12.69
C ALA A 29 15.00 16.68 11.86
N PHE A 30 14.42 15.56 12.32
CA PHE A 30 13.28 14.91 11.69
C PHE A 30 12.07 15.87 11.62
N LYS A 31 11.73 16.52 12.74
CA LYS A 31 10.65 17.52 12.75
C LYS A 31 10.91 18.66 11.76
N LEU A 32 12.14 19.16 11.67
CA LEU A 32 12.49 20.24 10.76
C LEU A 32 12.40 19.80 9.29
N GLN A 33 12.93 18.61 8.98
CA GLN A 33 12.90 18.03 7.64
C GLN A 33 11.46 17.83 7.14
N HIS A 34 10.55 17.44 8.04
CA HIS A 34 9.16 17.13 7.71
C HIS A 34 8.15 18.22 8.08
N ARG A 35 8.63 19.40 8.54
CA ARG A 35 7.79 20.55 8.94
C ARG A 35 6.73 20.21 9.99
N LEU A 36 7.11 19.37 10.95
CA LEU A 36 6.24 18.92 12.04
C LEU A 36 6.11 19.99 13.12
N ASN A 37 4.87 20.22 13.56
CA ASN A 37 4.58 21.12 14.66
C ASN A 37 3.44 20.55 15.52
N TYR A 38 3.74 20.15 16.75
CA TYR A 38 2.77 19.60 17.69
C TYR A 38 2.21 20.68 18.60
N LYS A 39 0.95 20.53 19.03
CA LYS A 39 0.25 21.57 19.79
C LYS A 39 0.70 21.65 21.23
N SER A 40 1.25 20.56 21.77
CA SER A 40 1.68 20.47 23.17
C SER A 40 3.01 19.76 23.29
N GLU A 41 3.78 20.13 24.32
CA GLU A 41 5.03 19.45 24.67
C GLU A 41 4.79 17.99 25.07
N VAL A 42 3.61 17.67 25.62
CA VAL A 42 3.21 16.31 25.96
C VAL A 42 3.07 15.46 24.70
N GLU A 43 2.41 15.99 23.67
CA GLU A 43 2.28 15.34 22.36
C GLU A 43 3.64 15.19 21.67
N ASP A 44 4.48 16.23 21.70
CA ASP A 44 5.82 16.18 21.12
C ASP A 44 6.68 15.07 21.75
N ASN A 45 6.70 15.00 23.09
CA ASN A 45 7.42 13.97 23.82
C ASN A 45 6.86 12.57 23.58
N PHE A 46 5.54 12.44 23.39
CA PHE A 46 4.90 11.18 23.06
C PHE A 46 5.29 10.70 21.66
N ARG A 47 5.21 11.58 20.65
CA ARG A 47 5.59 11.30 19.26
C ARG A 47 7.09 11.00 19.12
N MET A 48 7.93 11.68 19.90
CA MET A 48 9.37 11.37 20.00
C MET A 48 9.64 9.94 20.52
N LYS A 49 8.83 9.44 21.48
CA LYS A 49 8.98 8.06 21.97
C LYS A 49 8.64 7.05 20.88
N ILE A 50 7.57 7.28 20.12
CA ILE A 50 7.18 6.42 18.99
C ILE A 50 8.29 6.40 17.94
N TYR A 51 8.82 7.58 17.59
CA TYR A 51 9.97 7.69 16.69
C TYR A 51 11.18 6.87 17.18
N ALA A 52 11.49 6.94 18.47
CA ALA A 52 12.58 6.16 19.07
C ALA A 52 12.30 4.65 19.06
N GLU A 53 11.06 4.24 19.30
CA GLU A 53 10.62 2.83 19.20
C GLU A 53 10.77 2.30 17.77
N HIS A 54 10.32 3.05 16.76
CA HIS A 54 10.51 2.68 15.35
C HIS A 54 12.00 2.58 14.98
N LYS A 55 12.84 3.51 15.43
CA LYS A 55 14.30 3.40 15.22
C LYS A 55 14.87 2.15 15.85
N HIS A 56 14.40 1.77 17.04
CA HIS A 56 14.82 0.54 17.69
C HIS A 56 14.43 -0.69 16.87
N ILE A 57 13.19 -0.75 16.37
CA ILE A 57 12.69 -1.82 15.50
C ILE A 57 13.53 -1.91 14.22
N ILE A 58 13.76 -0.78 13.55
CA ILE A 58 14.56 -0.69 12.32
C ILE A 58 15.99 -1.21 12.56
N ALA A 59 16.65 -0.74 13.61
CA ALA A 59 18.03 -1.15 13.92
C ALA A 59 18.11 -2.66 14.20
N LYS A 60 17.18 -3.19 14.99
CA LYS A 60 17.12 -4.62 15.33
C LYS A 60 16.85 -5.49 14.10
N HIS A 61 15.94 -5.08 13.24
CA HIS A 61 15.62 -5.80 12.00
C HIS A 61 16.77 -5.74 10.99
N ASN A 62 17.34 -4.56 10.78
CA ASN A 62 18.43 -4.38 9.83
C ASN A 62 19.71 -5.12 10.29
N GLN A 63 19.93 -5.28 11.61
CA GLN A 63 21.00 -6.17 12.10
C GLN A 63 20.80 -7.61 11.61
N LYS A 64 19.58 -8.13 11.62
CA LYS A 64 19.26 -9.47 11.08
C LYS A 64 19.46 -9.52 9.57
N TYR A 65 19.13 -8.44 8.86
CA TYR A 65 19.36 -8.35 7.42
C TYR A 65 20.84 -8.44 7.08
N GLU A 66 21.70 -7.69 7.77
CA GLU A 66 23.15 -7.75 7.54
C GLU A 66 23.76 -9.11 7.91
N MET A 67 23.09 -9.89 8.76
CA MET A 67 23.44 -11.29 9.06
C MET A 67 22.85 -12.30 8.06
N GLY A 68 22.08 -11.86 7.05
CA GLY A 68 21.43 -12.73 6.08
C GLY A 68 20.26 -13.55 6.62
N LEU A 69 19.69 -13.17 7.77
CA LEU A 69 18.58 -13.90 8.42
C LEU A 69 17.20 -13.45 7.92
N VAL A 70 17.11 -12.28 7.27
CA VAL A 70 15.88 -11.73 6.68
C VAL A 70 16.19 -11.12 5.31
N SER A 71 15.20 -11.06 4.43
CA SER A 71 15.36 -10.69 3.00
C SER A 71 15.08 -9.23 2.67
N TYR A 72 14.73 -8.39 3.65
CA TYR A 72 14.36 -6.99 3.44
C TYR A 72 14.89 -6.07 4.54
N LYS A 73 15.07 -4.79 4.20
CA LYS A 73 15.43 -3.71 5.12
C LYS A 73 14.21 -2.89 5.51
N LEU A 74 14.23 -2.42 6.75
CA LEU A 74 13.36 -1.36 7.22
C LEU A 74 14.09 -0.02 7.13
N GLY A 75 13.33 1.05 7.03
CA GLY A 75 13.84 2.41 7.00
C GLY A 75 12.89 3.36 7.68
N MET A 76 13.45 4.47 8.18
CA MET A 76 12.61 5.60 8.54
C MET A 76 12.14 6.21 7.22
N ASN A 77 10.89 5.94 6.86
CA ASN A 77 10.31 6.46 5.63
C ASN A 77 10.12 7.97 5.73
N SER A 78 10.23 8.65 4.58
CA SER A 78 10.32 10.13 4.53
C SER A 78 8.98 10.85 4.64
N TRP A 79 7.89 10.13 4.94
CA TRP A 79 6.64 10.76 5.36
C TRP A 79 6.52 10.64 6.86
N TRP A 80 6.54 11.80 7.50
CA TRP A 80 6.41 11.94 8.93
C TRP A 80 5.22 11.18 9.50
N GLU A 81 4.10 11.11 8.75
CA GLU A 81 2.87 10.40 9.10
C GLU A 81 3.05 8.89 9.31
N HIS A 82 4.23 8.31 9.07
CA HIS A 82 4.49 6.90 9.31
C HIS A 82 5.56 6.69 10.38
N GLY A 83 6.42 7.68 10.62
CA GLY A 83 7.53 7.58 11.56
C GLY A 83 7.14 7.89 13.01
N ASP A 84 6.07 8.67 13.24
CA ASP A 84 5.63 9.12 14.57
C ASP A 84 4.20 8.66 14.95
N MET A 85 3.49 8.00 14.03
CA MET A 85 2.16 7.44 14.27
C MET A 85 2.26 6.10 14.98
N LEU A 86 1.39 5.88 15.97
CA LEU A 86 1.24 4.56 16.55
C LEU A 86 0.76 3.60 15.48
N HIS A 87 1.25 2.37 15.54
CA HIS A 87 0.90 1.37 14.55
C HIS A 87 -0.62 1.15 14.39
N HIS A 88 -1.38 1.17 15.50
CA HIS A 88 -2.84 1.05 15.42
C HIS A 88 -3.53 2.30 14.85
N GLU A 89 -2.97 3.49 15.04
CA GLU A 89 -3.47 4.72 14.39
C GLU A 89 -3.23 4.61 12.89
N PHE A 90 -2.04 4.12 12.49
CA PHE A 90 -1.67 3.91 11.11
C PHE A 90 -2.61 2.94 10.40
N VAL A 91 -2.79 1.73 10.94
CA VAL A 91 -3.69 0.72 10.36
C VAL A 91 -5.12 1.27 10.27
N LYS A 92 -5.64 1.91 11.33
CA LYS A 92 -7.01 2.41 11.33
C LYS A 92 -7.26 3.52 10.29
N THR A 93 -6.24 4.31 9.97
CA THR A 93 -6.39 5.49 9.12
C THR A 93 -5.97 5.25 7.67
N MET A 94 -5.00 4.37 7.43
CA MET A 94 -4.42 4.12 6.12
C MET A 94 -4.90 2.79 5.50
N ASN A 95 -5.37 1.83 6.31
CA ASN A 95 -5.84 0.54 5.82
C ASN A 95 -7.38 0.61 5.74
N GLY A 96 -7.91 0.46 4.53
CA GLY A 96 -9.32 0.66 4.22
C GLY A 96 -9.95 -0.48 3.43
N PHE A 97 -9.25 -1.59 3.20
CA PHE A 97 -9.88 -2.73 2.54
C PHE A 97 -10.86 -3.39 3.52
N ASN A 98 -12.07 -3.66 3.05
CA ASN A 98 -13.12 -4.27 3.87
C ASN A 98 -13.75 -5.48 3.17
N LYS A 99 -13.26 -6.69 3.49
CA LYS A 99 -13.80 -7.97 2.96
C LYS A 99 -15.29 -8.16 3.28
N THR A 100 -15.77 -7.63 4.41
CA THR A 100 -17.18 -7.80 4.83
C THR A 100 -18.16 -7.01 3.96
N ALA A 101 -17.69 -6.00 3.23
CA ALA A 101 -18.48 -5.24 2.27
C ALA A 101 -19.07 -6.14 1.17
N LYS A 102 -18.43 -7.29 0.86
CA LYS A 102 -18.91 -8.28 -0.12
C LYS A 102 -20.21 -9.00 0.33
N HIS A 103 -20.49 -9.05 1.63
CA HIS A 103 -21.56 -9.89 2.20
C HIS A 103 -22.78 -9.10 2.73
N ASN A 104 -22.70 -7.77 2.80
CA ASN A 104 -23.78 -6.91 3.29
C ASN A 104 -24.88 -6.65 2.25
N LYS A 105 -25.51 -7.75 1.77
CA LYS A 105 -26.54 -7.76 0.71
C LYS A 105 -27.81 -6.97 1.03
N ASN A 106 -28.08 -6.70 2.32
CA ASN A 106 -29.33 -6.07 2.78
C ASN A 106 -29.17 -4.59 3.15
N LEU A 107 -27.94 -4.04 3.13
CA LEU A 107 -27.67 -2.68 3.61
C LEU A 107 -27.62 -1.63 2.48
N TYR A 108 -27.38 -2.04 1.23
CA TYR A 108 -27.09 -1.11 0.14
C TYR A 108 -28.08 -1.25 -1.03
N MET A 109 -28.70 -0.14 -1.44
CA MET A 109 -29.79 -0.12 -2.43
C MET A 109 -29.40 -0.62 -3.83
N LYS A 110 -28.12 -0.49 -4.23
CA LYS A 110 -27.59 -1.01 -5.50
C LYS A 110 -26.59 -2.16 -5.31
N GLY A 111 -26.33 -2.55 -4.05
CA GLY A 111 -25.42 -3.63 -3.64
C GLY A 111 -26.02 -5.03 -3.79
N GLY A 112 -26.66 -5.33 -4.93
CA GLY A 112 -27.02 -6.70 -5.28
C GLY A 112 -25.77 -7.61 -5.34
N SER A 113 -25.94 -8.93 -5.50
CA SER A 113 -24.80 -9.88 -5.55
C SER A 113 -23.71 -9.44 -6.53
N VAL A 114 -22.62 -8.86 -6.01
CA VAL A 114 -21.43 -8.49 -6.77
C VAL A 114 -20.75 -9.80 -7.18
N ARG A 115 -20.93 -10.19 -8.44
CA ARG A 115 -20.39 -11.44 -8.99
C ARG A 115 -19.61 -11.12 -10.25
N GLY A 116 -18.28 -11.18 -10.15
CA GLY A 116 -17.38 -11.13 -11.28
C GLY A 116 -17.44 -12.40 -12.10
N ALA A 117 -16.89 -12.35 -13.31
CA ALA A 117 -16.53 -13.55 -14.03
C ALA A 117 -15.41 -14.28 -13.26
N LYS A 118 -15.26 -15.58 -13.49
CA LYS A 118 -14.15 -16.34 -12.90
C LYS A 118 -12.98 -16.36 -13.86
N PHE A 119 -11.78 -16.15 -13.35
CA PHE A 119 -10.57 -16.27 -14.16
C PHE A 119 -10.43 -17.70 -14.71
N ILE A 120 -10.12 -17.79 -15.99
CA ILE A 120 -9.81 -19.04 -16.68
C ILE A 120 -8.40 -18.91 -17.22
N SER A 121 -7.55 -19.85 -16.86
CA SER A 121 -6.16 -19.88 -17.33
C SER A 121 -6.07 -19.93 -18.84
N PRO A 122 -5.17 -19.14 -19.45
CA PRO A 122 -4.91 -19.24 -20.87
C PRO A 122 -4.24 -20.59 -21.18
N ALA A 123 -4.82 -21.34 -22.11
CA ALA A 123 -4.27 -22.62 -22.52
C ALA A 123 -3.03 -22.44 -23.40
N ASN A 124 -1.99 -23.25 -23.18
CA ASN A 124 -0.78 -23.31 -24.00
C ASN A 124 0.03 -21.99 -24.07
N VAL A 125 -0.03 -21.14 -23.04
CA VAL A 125 0.78 -19.92 -22.96
C VAL A 125 2.02 -20.17 -22.12
N LYS A 126 3.20 -19.91 -22.69
CA LYS A 126 4.46 -19.84 -21.94
C LYS A 126 4.54 -18.46 -21.30
N LEU A 127 4.47 -18.42 -19.97
CA LEU A 127 4.57 -17.16 -19.23
C LEU A 127 6.02 -16.65 -19.24
N PRO A 128 6.23 -15.32 -19.33
CA PRO A 128 7.54 -14.73 -19.13
C PRO A 128 8.01 -14.96 -17.69
N GLU A 129 9.32 -15.10 -17.49
CA GLU A 129 9.92 -15.29 -16.16
C GLU A 129 9.79 -14.03 -15.28
N GLN A 130 9.75 -12.85 -15.90
CA GLN A 130 9.59 -11.57 -15.22
C GLN A 130 8.64 -10.68 -16.01
N VAL A 131 7.79 -9.95 -15.28
CA VAL A 131 6.86 -8.96 -15.82
C VAL A 131 7.00 -7.68 -15.01
N ASP A 132 7.07 -6.54 -15.69
CA ASP A 132 7.06 -5.22 -15.06
C ASP A 132 6.25 -4.25 -15.92
N TRP A 133 4.96 -4.08 -15.60
CA TRP A 133 4.05 -3.23 -16.36
C TRP A 133 4.43 -1.75 -16.35
N ARG A 134 5.30 -1.31 -15.43
CA ARG A 134 5.86 0.05 -15.45
C ARG A 134 6.69 0.28 -16.70
N LYS A 135 7.47 -0.73 -17.11
CA LYS A 135 8.30 -0.68 -18.34
C LYS A 135 7.46 -0.71 -19.61
N HIS A 136 6.21 -1.16 -19.53
CA HIS A 136 5.28 -1.23 -20.64
C HIS A 136 4.32 -0.03 -20.70
N GLY A 137 4.40 0.93 -19.77
CA GLY A 137 3.56 2.13 -19.76
C GLY A 137 2.15 1.92 -19.23
N ALA A 138 1.83 0.75 -18.64
CA ALA A 138 0.50 0.42 -18.14
C ALA A 138 0.29 0.82 -16.66
N VAL A 139 1.16 1.65 -16.10
CA VAL A 139 1.15 2.02 -14.68
C VAL A 139 1.34 3.53 -14.56
N THR A 140 0.36 4.21 -13.97
CA THR A 140 0.44 5.64 -13.63
C THR A 140 1.45 5.91 -12.52
N ASP A 141 1.72 7.19 -12.28
CA ASP A 141 2.54 7.62 -11.14
C ASP A 141 2.00 7.09 -9.80
N ILE A 142 2.91 6.94 -8.84
CA ILE A 142 2.54 6.66 -7.44
C ILE A 142 1.75 7.85 -6.91
N LYS A 143 0.58 7.54 -6.35
CA LYS A 143 -0.30 8.49 -5.66
C LYS A 143 -0.19 8.32 -4.14
N ASP A 144 -0.88 9.18 -3.40
CA ASP A 144 -0.88 9.19 -1.94
C ASP A 144 -2.30 9.36 -1.41
N GLN A 145 -2.78 8.37 -0.67
CA GLN A 145 -4.11 8.38 -0.07
C GLN A 145 -4.18 9.27 1.18
N GLY A 146 -3.05 9.59 1.82
CA GLY A 146 -3.03 10.32 3.08
C GLY A 146 -3.93 9.68 4.16
N LYS A 147 -4.49 10.49 5.04
CA LYS A 147 -5.27 10.04 6.22
C LYS A 147 -6.71 9.60 5.92
N CYS A 148 -6.88 8.83 4.87
CA CYS A 148 -8.16 8.31 4.39
C CYS A 148 -7.98 6.82 4.08
N GLY A 149 -8.86 5.97 4.59
CA GLY A 149 -8.89 4.53 4.31
C GLY A 149 -9.43 4.22 2.92
N SER A 150 -8.85 4.84 1.90
CA SER A 150 -9.26 4.77 0.49
C SER A 150 -8.37 3.88 -0.36
N CYS A 151 -7.47 3.07 0.23
CA CYS A 151 -6.61 2.14 -0.52
C CYS A 151 -7.37 1.29 -1.56
N TRP A 152 -8.62 0.93 -1.27
CA TRP A 152 -9.50 0.21 -2.20
C TRP A 152 -9.79 1.01 -3.47
N SER A 153 -9.94 2.34 -3.41
CA SER A 153 -10.17 3.17 -4.59
C SER A 153 -8.90 3.29 -5.44
N PHE A 154 -7.73 3.46 -4.83
CA PHE A 154 -6.43 3.47 -5.52
C PHE A 154 -6.09 2.13 -6.17
N SER A 155 -6.43 1.02 -5.51
CA SER A 155 -6.27 -0.32 -6.09
C SER A 155 -7.21 -0.50 -7.29
N THR A 156 -8.44 0.01 -7.21
CA THR A 156 -9.45 -0.03 -8.30
C THR A 156 -9.00 0.78 -9.51
N THR A 157 -8.66 2.06 -9.30
CA THR A 157 -8.20 2.95 -10.38
C THR A 157 -6.95 2.39 -11.02
N GLY A 158 -5.95 1.97 -10.24
CA GLY A 158 -4.71 1.43 -10.78
C GLY A 158 -4.90 0.21 -11.70
N ALA A 159 -5.85 -0.68 -11.41
CA ALA A 159 -6.16 -1.80 -12.30
C ALA A 159 -6.90 -1.34 -13.56
N LEU A 160 -7.89 -0.44 -13.42
CA LEU A 160 -8.64 0.09 -14.56
C LEU A 160 -7.77 0.94 -15.50
N GLU A 161 -6.87 1.76 -14.97
CA GLU A 161 -5.87 2.52 -15.72
C GLU A 161 -5.00 1.58 -16.58
N GLY A 162 -4.54 0.47 -15.99
CA GLY A 162 -3.76 -0.54 -16.69
C GLY A 162 -4.55 -1.26 -17.78
N GLN A 163 -5.81 -1.62 -17.53
CA GLN A 163 -6.68 -2.24 -18.54
C GLN A 163 -7.01 -1.28 -19.68
N HIS A 164 -7.40 -0.05 -19.34
CA HIS A 164 -7.67 1.01 -20.32
C HIS A 164 -6.46 1.27 -21.21
N PHE A 165 -5.25 1.35 -20.64
CA PHE A 165 -4.02 1.49 -21.42
C PHE A 165 -3.81 0.31 -22.38
N ARG A 166 -4.04 -0.92 -21.93
CA ARG A 166 -3.88 -2.11 -22.79
C ARG A 166 -4.89 -2.16 -23.95
N GLN A 167 -6.09 -1.62 -23.76
CA GLN A 167 -7.12 -1.57 -24.79
C GLN A 167 -6.91 -0.40 -25.77
N SER A 168 -6.68 0.80 -25.24
CA SER A 168 -6.67 2.04 -26.03
C SER A 168 -5.27 2.48 -26.48
N GLY A 169 -4.22 2.00 -25.81
CA GLY A 169 -2.85 2.51 -25.95
C GLY A 169 -2.61 3.85 -25.23
N TYR A 170 -3.60 4.40 -24.53
CA TYR A 170 -3.52 5.68 -23.83
C TYR A 170 -3.63 5.49 -22.32
N LEU A 171 -2.61 5.95 -21.60
CA LEU A 171 -2.59 5.92 -20.14
C LEU A 171 -3.23 7.20 -19.61
N VAL A 172 -4.32 7.05 -18.88
CA VAL A 172 -5.05 8.14 -18.23
C VAL A 172 -5.02 7.91 -16.73
N SER A 173 -4.86 8.97 -15.93
CA SER A 173 -5.02 8.90 -14.48
C SER A 173 -6.50 9.06 -14.14
N LEU A 174 -7.07 8.10 -13.41
CA LEU A 174 -8.48 8.06 -13.04
C LEU A 174 -8.70 8.59 -11.61
N SER A 175 -9.90 9.08 -11.32
CA SER A 175 -10.23 9.74 -10.06
C SER A 175 -10.57 8.76 -8.94
N GLU A 176 -9.74 8.70 -7.89
CA GLU A 176 -10.11 7.99 -6.67
C GLU A 176 -11.26 8.68 -5.92
N GLN A 177 -11.32 10.02 -5.95
CA GLN A 177 -12.35 10.79 -5.25
C GLN A 177 -13.75 10.51 -5.80
N ASN A 178 -13.87 10.31 -7.11
CA ASN A 178 -15.11 9.87 -7.72
C ASN A 178 -15.61 8.57 -7.09
N LEU A 179 -14.73 7.59 -6.83
CA LEU A 179 -15.12 6.35 -6.18
C LEU A 179 -15.53 6.57 -4.73
N ILE A 180 -14.75 7.35 -3.98
CA ILE A 180 -15.01 7.67 -2.57
C ILE A 180 -16.41 8.27 -2.41
N ASP A 181 -16.74 9.26 -3.23
CA ASP A 181 -17.96 10.05 -3.07
C ASP A 181 -19.21 9.37 -3.68
N CYS A 182 -19.05 8.53 -4.72
CA CYS A 182 -20.19 8.05 -5.52
C CYS A 182 -20.52 6.57 -5.34
N SER A 183 -19.64 5.75 -4.75
CA SER A 183 -19.84 4.30 -4.67
C SER A 183 -20.46 3.80 -3.36
N GLU A 184 -20.95 4.71 -2.49
CA GLU A 184 -21.56 4.36 -1.21
C GLU A 184 -22.76 3.38 -1.38
N GLN A 185 -23.59 3.62 -2.39
CA GLN A 185 -24.76 2.76 -2.71
C GLN A 185 -24.39 1.33 -3.15
N TYR A 186 -23.11 1.07 -3.41
CA TYR A 186 -22.56 -0.22 -3.83
C TYR A 186 -21.86 -0.97 -2.69
N GLY A 187 -21.79 -0.38 -1.50
CA GLY A 187 -21.23 -1.01 -0.30
C GLY A 187 -19.85 -0.51 0.12
N ASN A 188 -19.31 0.50 -0.57
CA ASN A 188 -18.12 1.21 -0.11
C ASN A 188 -18.52 2.29 0.90
N ASN A 189 -17.60 2.73 1.74
CA ASN A 189 -17.86 3.70 2.80
C ASN A 189 -16.81 4.82 2.80
N GLY A 190 -16.44 5.27 1.59
CA GLY A 190 -15.46 6.34 1.37
C GLY A 190 -14.13 6.09 2.09
N CYS A 191 -13.71 7.03 2.93
CA CYS A 191 -12.51 6.96 3.75
C CYS A 191 -12.57 5.95 4.91
N ASN A 192 -13.74 5.36 5.17
CA ASN A 192 -13.91 4.31 6.19
C ASN A 192 -13.84 2.89 5.58
N GLY A 193 -13.39 2.81 4.32
CA GLY A 193 -13.05 1.56 3.66
C GLY A 193 -14.07 1.08 2.63
N GLY A 194 -13.66 0.08 1.86
CA GLY A 194 -14.40 -0.40 0.70
C GLY A 194 -13.75 -1.63 0.05
N LEU A 195 -14.29 -2.01 -1.10
CA LEU A 195 -13.91 -3.20 -1.85
C LEU A 195 -13.80 -2.87 -3.34
N MET A 196 -12.70 -3.32 -3.97
CA MET A 196 -12.44 -3.07 -5.39
C MET A 196 -13.58 -3.60 -6.29
N ASP A 197 -14.10 -4.80 -6.01
CA ASP A 197 -15.23 -5.39 -6.75
C ASP A 197 -16.49 -4.49 -6.75
N ASN A 198 -16.77 -3.84 -5.62
CA ASN A 198 -17.92 -2.91 -5.51
C ASN A 198 -17.67 -1.64 -6.33
N ALA A 199 -16.41 -1.18 -6.37
CA ALA A 199 -16.01 -0.03 -7.16
C ALA A 199 -16.09 -0.33 -8.66
N PHE A 200 -15.59 -1.49 -9.13
CA PHE A 200 -15.77 -1.94 -10.51
C PHE A 200 -17.25 -2.02 -10.91
N LYS A 201 -18.09 -2.59 -10.04
CA LYS A 201 -19.54 -2.60 -10.27
C LYS A 201 -20.12 -1.18 -10.39
N TYR A 202 -19.69 -0.25 -9.53
CA TYR A 202 -20.11 1.15 -9.62
C TYR A 202 -19.75 1.74 -10.98
N ILE A 203 -18.50 1.61 -11.42
CA ILE A 203 -18.00 2.21 -12.68
C ILE A 203 -18.83 1.68 -13.85
N LYS A 204 -19.08 0.37 -13.88
CA LYS A 204 -19.95 -0.26 -14.89
C LYS A 204 -21.35 0.32 -14.91
N ASP A 205 -22.03 0.36 -13.77
CA ASP A 205 -23.43 0.80 -13.68
C ASP A 205 -23.56 2.33 -13.85
N ASN A 206 -22.50 3.08 -13.55
CA ASN A 206 -22.41 4.53 -13.73
C ASN A 206 -22.09 4.94 -15.18
N GLY A 207 -21.60 3.99 -16.00
CA GLY A 207 -21.18 4.25 -17.37
C GLY A 207 -19.84 4.98 -17.46
N GLY A 208 -18.95 4.75 -16.50
CA GLY A 208 -17.60 5.31 -16.49
C GLY A 208 -17.18 5.94 -15.16
N ILE A 209 -15.95 6.46 -15.18
CA ILE A 209 -15.29 7.14 -14.06
C ILE A 209 -14.55 8.37 -14.58
N ASP A 210 -14.57 9.46 -13.81
CA ASP A 210 -13.88 10.70 -14.18
C ASP A 210 -12.36 10.56 -14.12
N THR A 211 -11.66 11.39 -14.90
CA THR A 211 -10.19 11.53 -14.78
C THR A 211 -9.80 12.22 -13.47
N GLU A 212 -8.60 11.91 -12.98
CA GLU A 212 -7.99 12.59 -11.82
C GLU A 212 -7.92 14.11 -12.00
N GLN A 213 -7.68 14.58 -13.24
CA GLN A 213 -7.62 16.01 -13.54
C GLN A 213 -8.97 16.70 -13.36
N ALA A 214 -10.07 16.02 -13.72
CA ALA A 214 -11.40 16.58 -13.68
C ALA A 214 -12.07 16.46 -12.30
N TYR A 215 -11.70 15.43 -11.54
CA TYR A 215 -12.18 15.17 -10.19
C TYR A 215 -11.00 14.81 -9.28
N PRO A 216 -10.24 15.82 -8.79
CA PRO A 216 -9.01 15.59 -8.03
C PRO A 216 -9.25 14.91 -6.68
N TYR A 217 -8.22 14.20 -6.21
CA TYR A 217 -8.20 13.61 -4.88
C TYR A 217 -8.20 14.65 -3.75
N GLU A 218 -9.14 14.52 -2.82
CA GLU A 218 -9.32 15.41 -1.65
C GLU A 218 -9.05 14.70 -0.32
N GLY A 219 -9.08 13.37 -0.30
CA GLY A 219 -8.74 12.56 0.88
C GLY A 219 -9.74 12.70 2.04
N VAL A 220 -10.98 13.06 1.72
CA VAL A 220 -12.10 13.21 2.65
C VAL A 220 -13.38 12.74 1.96
N ASP A 221 -14.38 12.35 2.76
CA ASP A 221 -15.70 12.03 2.22
C ASP A 221 -16.42 13.32 1.80
N ASP A 222 -16.92 13.36 0.58
CA ASP A 222 -17.73 14.48 0.08
C ASP A 222 -18.91 14.00 -0.78
N LYS A 223 -19.72 14.94 -1.26
CA LYS A 223 -20.85 14.65 -2.14
C LYS A 223 -20.36 14.24 -3.52
N CYS A 224 -20.99 13.21 -4.08
CA CYS A 224 -20.75 12.76 -5.45
C CYS A 224 -20.95 13.88 -6.50
N ARG A 225 -19.92 14.13 -7.32
CA ARG A 225 -19.89 15.14 -8.39
C ARG A 225 -19.56 14.59 -9.78
N TYR A 226 -19.75 13.29 -10.00
CA TYR A 226 -19.45 12.65 -11.30
C TYR A 226 -20.07 13.40 -12.49
N ASN A 227 -19.30 13.62 -13.54
CA ASN A 227 -19.76 14.28 -14.75
C ASN A 227 -19.42 13.45 -16.00
N PRO A 228 -20.40 12.89 -16.72
CA PRO A 228 -20.17 12.05 -17.90
C PRO A 228 -19.30 12.68 -19.00
N LYS A 229 -19.18 14.02 -19.05
CA LYS A 229 -18.31 14.73 -20.00
C LYS A 229 -16.81 14.57 -19.69
N ASN A 230 -16.47 14.16 -18.48
CA ASN A 230 -15.11 14.04 -17.95
C ASN A 230 -14.66 12.58 -17.80
N THR A 231 -15.46 11.64 -18.33
CA THR A 231 -15.19 10.20 -18.30
C THR A 231 -13.83 9.88 -18.89
N GLY A 232 -12.96 9.28 -18.08
CA GLY A 232 -11.62 8.85 -18.45
C GLY A 232 -11.55 7.38 -18.88
N ALA A 233 -12.39 6.52 -18.32
CA ALA A 233 -12.47 5.10 -18.66
C ALA A 233 -13.86 4.54 -18.34
N GLU A 234 -14.20 3.43 -18.99
CA GLU A 234 -15.42 2.65 -18.74
C GLU A 234 -15.04 1.24 -18.25
N ASP A 235 -15.97 0.56 -17.59
CA ASP A 235 -15.82 -0.82 -17.11
C ASP A 235 -17.06 -1.61 -17.55
N VAL A 236 -16.87 -2.81 -18.13
CA VAL A 236 -17.96 -3.70 -18.54
C VAL A 236 -18.20 -4.85 -17.54
N GLY A 237 -17.37 -4.96 -16.50
CA GLY A 237 -17.43 -5.92 -15.41
C GLY A 237 -16.03 -6.34 -14.97
N PHE A 238 -15.92 -7.16 -13.94
CA PHE A 238 -14.60 -7.58 -13.42
C PHE A 238 -14.48 -9.10 -13.38
N VAL A 239 -13.25 -9.58 -13.25
CA VAL A 239 -12.90 -10.99 -13.12
C VAL A 239 -12.23 -11.23 -11.77
N ASP A 240 -12.73 -12.23 -11.04
CA ASP A 240 -12.14 -12.71 -9.79
C ASP A 240 -11.14 -13.84 -10.08
N ILE A 241 -9.95 -13.71 -9.50
CA ILE A 241 -8.93 -14.77 -9.49
C ILE A 241 -9.26 -15.74 -8.34
N PRO A 242 -9.10 -17.06 -8.52
CA PRO A 242 -9.32 -18.02 -7.46
C PRO A 242 -8.56 -17.69 -6.18
N GLU A 243 -9.29 -17.65 -5.06
CA GLU A 243 -8.76 -17.28 -3.74
C GLU A 243 -7.57 -18.16 -3.36
N GLY A 244 -6.44 -17.50 -3.08
CA GLY A 244 -5.19 -18.11 -2.63
C GLY A 244 -4.31 -18.72 -3.72
N ASP A 245 -4.72 -18.66 -4.99
CA ASP A 245 -3.98 -19.27 -6.10
C ASP A 245 -2.97 -18.28 -6.72
N GLU A 246 -1.76 -18.27 -6.17
CA GLU A 246 -0.64 -17.43 -6.66
C GLU A 246 -0.28 -17.73 -8.13
N GLN A 247 -0.49 -18.97 -8.60
CA GLN A 247 -0.21 -19.31 -10.00
C GLN A 247 -1.22 -18.65 -10.94
N LYS A 248 -2.51 -18.65 -10.59
CA LYS A 248 -3.55 -17.94 -11.37
C LYS A 248 -3.34 -16.44 -11.35
N LEU A 249 -2.92 -15.90 -10.20
CA LEU A 249 -2.53 -14.49 -10.11
C LEU A 249 -1.38 -14.18 -11.08
N MET A 250 -0.36 -15.05 -11.16
CA MET A 250 0.79 -14.87 -12.04
C MET A 250 0.37 -14.90 -13.52
N GLU A 251 -0.48 -15.87 -13.89
CA GLU A 251 -1.04 -15.98 -15.23
C GLU A 251 -1.84 -14.72 -15.62
N ALA A 252 -2.68 -14.21 -14.71
CA ALA A 252 -3.46 -13.00 -14.94
C ALA A 252 -2.53 -11.77 -15.09
N VAL A 253 -1.56 -11.60 -14.20
CA VAL A 253 -0.61 -10.47 -14.29
C VAL A 253 0.16 -10.50 -15.61
N ALA A 254 0.58 -11.68 -16.05
CA ALA A 254 1.34 -11.84 -17.30
C ALA A 254 0.51 -11.57 -18.57
N THR A 255 -0.75 -12.00 -18.59
CA THR A 255 -1.56 -12.02 -19.82
C THR A 255 -2.60 -10.91 -19.89
N VAL A 256 -2.98 -10.35 -18.74
CA VAL A 256 -4.07 -9.38 -18.62
C VAL A 256 -3.59 -8.01 -18.19
N GLY A 257 -2.55 -7.86 -17.36
CA GLY A 257 -2.12 -6.53 -16.92
C GLY A 257 -1.98 -6.41 -15.40
N PRO A 258 -1.91 -5.18 -14.88
CA PRO A 258 -1.99 -4.94 -13.44
C PRO A 258 -3.28 -5.50 -12.84
N VAL A 259 -3.18 -6.07 -11.63
CA VAL A 259 -4.30 -6.73 -10.93
C VAL A 259 -4.46 -6.13 -9.54
N SER A 260 -5.69 -5.74 -9.18
CA SER A 260 -6.03 -5.29 -7.81
C SER A 260 -5.95 -6.47 -6.87
N VAL A 261 -5.26 -6.30 -5.74
CA VAL A 261 -5.19 -7.32 -4.68
C VAL A 261 -5.41 -6.69 -3.32
N ALA A 262 -5.82 -7.50 -2.35
CA ALA A 262 -5.75 -7.12 -0.94
C ALA A 262 -4.68 -7.92 -0.22
N ILE A 263 -4.05 -7.28 0.75
CA ILE A 263 -3.00 -7.86 1.59
C ILE A 263 -3.26 -7.55 3.06
N ASP A 264 -2.58 -8.29 3.93
CA ASP A 264 -2.36 -7.90 5.32
C ASP A 264 -1.18 -6.91 5.39
N ALA A 265 -1.49 -5.66 5.74
CA ALA A 265 -0.53 -4.59 6.02
C ALA A 265 -0.58 -4.15 7.48
N SER A 266 -1.07 -5.01 8.38
CA SER A 266 -1.25 -4.77 9.82
C SER A 266 0.01 -5.00 10.66
N HIS A 267 1.19 -5.06 10.02
CA HIS A 267 2.47 -5.24 10.70
C HIS A 267 3.32 -3.97 10.64
N THR A 268 3.97 -3.63 11.76
CA THR A 268 4.90 -2.48 11.81
C THR A 268 6.06 -2.61 10.82
N HIS A 269 6.48 -3.84 10.50
CA HIS A 269 7.50 -4.07 9.47
C HIS A 269 7.02 -3.69 8.06
N PHE A 270 5.71 -3.78 7.77
CA PHE A 270 5.16 -3.29 6.50
C PHE A 270 5.15 -1.77 6.46
N GLN A 271 4.69 -1.12 7.54
CA GLN A 271 4.71 0.33 7.71
C GLN A 271 6.12 0.91 7.47
N LEU A 272 7.16 0.25 8.00
CA LEU A 272 8.55 0.70 7.93
C LEU A 272 9.35 0.08 6.77
N TYR A 273 8.71 -0.61 5.83
CA TYR A 273 9.39 -1.24 4.71
C TYR A 273 10.18 -0.20 3.88
N SER A 274 11.42 -0.55 3.51
CA SER A 274 12.28 0.30 2.70
C SER A 274 12.76 -0.37 1.42
N SER A 275 13.28 -1.60 1.48
CA SER A 275 13.81 -2.29 0.30
C SER A 275 13.98 -3.80 0.51
N GLY A 276 14.16 -4.55 -0.58
CA GLY A 276 14.33 -6.00 -0.56
C GLY A 276 12.99 -6.76 -0.65
N VAL A 277 13.03 -8.09 -0.57
CA VAL A 277 11.82 -8.92 -0.70
C VAL A 277 11.16 -9.06 0.67
N TYR A 278 10.01 -8.40 0.84
CA TYR A 278 9.23 -8.44 2.06
C TYR A 278 8.67 -9.83 2.32
N ASN A 279 8.98 -10.36 3.50
CA ASN A 279 8.70 -11.75 3.87
C ASN A 279 8.36 -11.86 5.36
N GLU A 280 7.28 -11.21 5.79
CA GLU A 280 6.81 -11.26 7.19
C GLU A 280 6.11 -12.58 7.51
N GLU A 281 6.62 -13.33 8.49
CA GLU A 281 6.09 -14.66 8.83
C GLU A 281 4.75 -14.60 9.55
N GLU A 282 4.51 -13.52 10.28
CA GLU A 282 3.27 -13.33 11.05
C GLU A 282 2.10 -12.82 10.20
N CYS A 283 2.37 -12.49 8.93
CA CYS A 283 1.39 -11.93 8.00
C CYS A 283 0.25 -12.93 7.71
N SER A 284 -0.98 -12.51 7.99
CA SER A 284 -2.19 -13.31 7.77
C SER A 284 -2.46 -13.50 6.28
N SER A 285 -2.98 -14.68 5.91
CA SER A 285 -3.50 -14.93 4.56
C SER A 285 -5.00 -14.65 4.44
N THR A 286 -5.66 -14.33 5.56
CA THR A 286 -7.12 -14.20 5.66
C THR A 286 -7.57 -12.83 6.16
N ASP A 287 -6.80 -12.21 7.05
CA ASP A 287 -7.12 -10.93 7.69
C ASP A 287 -6.53 -9.78 6.86
N LEU A 288 -7.09 -9.58 5.68
CA LEU A 288 -6.65 -8.54 4.75
C LEU A 288 -7.26 -7.20 5.14
N ASP A 289 -6.46 -6.14 5.11
CA ASP A 289 -6.86 -4.80 5.52
C ASP A 289 -6.41 -3.70 4.55
N HIS A 290 -5.55 -4.00 3.58
CA HIS A 290 -5.02 -3.01 2.65
C HIS A 290 -5.16 -3.42 1.18
N GLY A 291 -5.63 -2.50 0.34
CA GLY A 291 -5.83 -2.68 -1.10
C GLY A 291 -4.64 -2.10 -1.88
N VAL A 292 -3.99 -2.92 -2.71
CA VAL A 292 -2.81 -2.55 -3.49
C VAL A 292 -2.91 -3.10 -4.92
N LEU A 293 -1.92 -2.82 -5.76
CA LEU A 293 -1.93 -3.23 -7.16
C LEU A 293 -0.68 -4.06 -7.49
N VAL A 294 -0.84 -5.31 -7.92
CA VAL A 294 0.25 -6.10 -8.47
C VAL A 294 0.51 -5.63 -9.89
N VAL A 295 1.69 -5.08 -10.14
CA VAL A 295 2.11 -4.54 -11.44
C VAL A 295 3.17 -5.41 -12.12
N GLY A 296 3.51 -6.55 -11.53
CA GLY A 296 4.51 -7.43 -12.08
C GLY A 296 4.96 -8.50 -11.11
N TYR A 297 5.94 -9.29 -11.55
CA TYR A 297 6.60 -10.30 -10.75
C TYR A 297 7.99 -10.58 -11.32
N GLY A 298 8.84 -11.21 -10.53
CA GLY A 298 10.13 -11.68 -11.00
C GLY A 298 10.85 -12.52 -9.96
N THR A 299 12.15 -12.66 -10.15
CA THR A 299 13.07 -13.36 -9.25
C THR A 299 14.27 -12.45 -9.06
N ASP A 300 14.67 -12.21 -7.82
CA ASP A 300 15.83 -11.35 -7.54
C ASP A 300 17.17 -12.05 -7.82
N GLU A 301 18.26 -11.32 -7.65
CA GLU A 301 19.62 -11.82 -7.89
C GLU A 301 20.01 -12.99 -6.95
N GLN A 302 19.30 -13.14 -5.83
CA GLN A 302 19.48 -14.20 -4.84
C GLN A 302 18.59 -15.42 -5.13
N GLY A 303 17.81 -15.40 -6.22
CA GLY A 303 16.92 -16.49 -6.59
C GLY A 303 15.58 -16.48 -5.84
N VAL A 304 15.21 -15.36 -5.23
CA VAL A 304 13.96 -15.22 -4.46
C VAL A 304 12.86 -14.67 -5.35
N ASP A 305 11.80 -15.46 -5.49
CA ASP A 305 10.60 -15.07 -6.22
C ASP A 305 9.84 -13.94 -5.51
N TYR A 306 9.46 -12.90 -6.26
CA TYR A 306 8.70 -11.77 -5.73
C TYR A 306 7.54 -11.34 -6.64
N TRP A 307 6.54 -10.71 -6.02
CA TRP A 307 5.53 -9.86 -6.60
C TRP A 307 6.01 -8.41 -6.56
N LEU A 308 5.85 -7.68 -7.65
CA LEU A 308 6.08 -6.25 -7.69
C LEU A 308 4.74 -5.53 -7.47
N VAL A 309 4.63 -4.81 -6.36
CA VAL A 309 3.38 -4.24 -5.89
C VAL A 309 3.50 -2.72 -5.80
N LYS A 310 2.52 -2.01 -6.37
CA LYS A 310 2.34 -0.57 -6.28
C LYS A 310 1.49 -0.26 -5.05
N ASN A 311 2.01 0.61 -4.17
CA ASN A 311 1.29 1.09 -2.99
C ASN A 311 0.72 2.51 -3.23
N SER A 312 -0.11 2.98 -2.31
CA SER A 312 -0.81 4.27 -2.33
C SER A 312 -0.39 5.20 -1.18
N TRP A 313 0.83 5.03 -0.64
CA TRP A 313 1.38 5.84 0.47
C TRP A 313 2.50 6.78 0.01
N GLY A 314 2.41 7.27 -1.23
CA GLY A 314 3.38 8.19 -1.79
C GLY A 314 4.73 7.54 -2.16
N ARG A 315 5.55 8.32 -2.87
CA ARG A 315 6.86 7.87 -3.40
C ARG A 315 7.95 7.71 -2.35
N SER A 316 7.74 8.23 -1.15
CA SER A 316 8.68 8.18 -0.02
C SER A 316 8.68 6.86 0.72
N TRP A 317 7.61 6.07 0.56
CA TRP A 317 7.46 4.78 1.21
C TRP A 317 8.04 3.67 0.32
N GLY A 318 8.72 2.68 0.91
CA GLY A 318 9.30 1.56 0.18
C GLY A 318 10.29 1.94 -0.91
N GLU A 319 10.31 1.15 -1.99
CA GLU A 319 11.14 1.37 -3.17
C GLU A 319 10.44 2.34 -4.13
N LEU A 320 10.48 3.64 -3.82
CA LEU A 320 9.81 4.70 -4.59
C LEU A 320 8.28 4.51 -4.71
N GLY A 321 7.62 4.09 -3.64
CA GLY A 321 6.19 3.79 -3.58
C GLY A 321 5.83 2.33 -3.92
N TYR A 322 6.82 1.50 -4.23
CA TYR A 322 6.63 0.09 -4.53
C TYR A 322 7.19 -0.80 -3.42
N ILE A 323 6.73 -2.04 -3.40
CA ILE A 323 7.24 -3.10 -2.54
C ILE A 323 7.39 -4.38 -3.35
N LYS A 324 8.49 -5.10 -3.10
CA LYS A 324 8.63 -6.49 -3.52
C LYS A 324 8.11 -7.38 -2.40
N MET A 325 7.04 -8.14 -2.64
CA MET A 325 6.50 -9.10 -1.68
C MET A 325 6.91 -10.50 -2.10
N ILE A 326 7.22 -11.39 -1.15
CA ILE A 326 7.57 -12.77 -1.48
C ILE A 326 6.45 -13.43 -2.30
N ARG A 327 6.83 -14.18 -3.33
CA ARG A 327 5.94 -14.97 -4.18
C ARG A 327 6.20 -16.45 -3.98
N ASN A 328 5.18 -17.28 -4.21
CA ASN A 328 5.22 -18.74 -4.08
C ASN A 328 5.58 -19.19 -2.65
N LYS A 329 5.05 -18.49 -1.64
CA LYS A 329 5.34 -18.75 -0.22
C LYS A 329 4.07 -18.89 0.61
N ASN A 330 3.22 -19.84 0.20
CA ASN A 330 1.94 -20.15 0.84
C ASN A 330 1.00 -18.94 0.90
N ASN A 331 0.91 -18.14 -0.17
CA ASN A 331 0.05 -16.96 -0.23
C ASN A 331 0.31 -16.00 0.94
N ARG A 332 1.59 -15.70 1.19
CA ARG A 332 2.00 -14.84 2.31
C ARG A 332 1.34 -13.46 2.22
N CYS A 333 0.87 -12.96 3.36
CA CYS A 333 0.06 -11.75 3.44
C CYS A 333 -1.26 -11.79 2.66
N GLY A 334 -1.67 -12.97 2.15
CA GLY A 334 -2.92 -13.13 1.43
C GLY A 334 -2.97 -12.44 0.07
N ILE A 335 -1.83 -12.19 -0.58
CA ILE A 335 -1.76 -11.44 -1.84
C ILE A 335 -2.65 -12.00 -2.97
N ALA A 336 -2.91 -13.29 -2.98
CA ALA A 336 -3.82 -13.95 -3.93
C ALA A 336 -5.21 -14.25 -3.32
N SER A 337 -5.48 -13.87 -2.07
CA SER A 337 -6.75 -14.18 -1.38
C SER A 337 -7.93 -13.35 -1.88
N SER A 338 -7.69 -12.12 -2.33
CA SER A 338 -8.72 -11.24 -2.89
C SER A 338 -8.16 -10.45 -4.06
N ALA A 339 -7.97 -11.15 -5.18
CA ALA A 339 -7.42 -10.58 -6.40
C ALA A 339 -8.47 -10.49 -7.51
N SER A 340 -8.62 -9.32 -8.11
CA SER A 340 -9.56 -9.06 -9.20
C SER A 340 -9.05 -7.99 -10.17
N TYR A 341 -9.59 -7.98 -11.38
CA TYR A 341 -9.26 -6.97 -12.39
C TYR A 341 -10.52 -6.58 -13.20
N PRO A 342 -10.65 -5.32 -13.65
CA PRO A 342 -11.78 -4.87 -14.46
C PRO A 342 -11.65 -5.33 -15.92
N LEU A 343 -12.74 -5.21 -16.68
CA LEU A 343 -12.80 -5.50 -18.10
C LEU A 343 -13.16 -4.21 -18.81
N VAL A 344 -12.43 -3.91 -19.87
CA VAL A 344 -12.65 -2.73 -20.72
C VAL A 344 -13.06 -3.13 -22.13
#